data_AF-A0A0J9XNZ1-F1
#
_entry.id   AF-A0A0J9XNZ1-F1
#
_cell.length_a   1.000
_cell.length_b   1.000
_cell.length_c   1.000
_cell.angle_alpha   90.00
_cell.angle_beta   90.00
_cell.angle_gamma   90.00
#
_symmetry.space_group_name_H-M   'P 1'
#
loop_
_entity.id
_entity.type
_entity.pdbx_description
1 polymer ?
#
loop_
_entity_poly.entity_id
_entity_poly.type
_entity_poly.pdbx_seq_one_letter_code
_entity_poly.pdbx_strand_id
1 'polypeptide(L)'
;MRTPISLTLFLNAASIPTVVIERAIATYFSSRYENFGKSIAVILIVMQLTIGIGSFLFMSSNFKLFDSEKVVYCSTANKENALKSAAVLGFYATIDCISALTFPVLFCINKRFHRNKIHVNLSHRYQITENISSLQTLSPIVAFHSVFLALYLGALFMYFAIDFKFSPKQFAIYLESVQLTPLYALTLPIAIVWTEKHVRKTIQENCQKAIELTGSEAANHYFTIFETPKGKNG
;
A
#
# COMPACT_ATOMS: atom_id res chain seq x y z
N MET A 1 8.60 -14.18 22.30
CA MET A 1 8.26 -13.31 21.14
C MET A 1 6.77 -12.93 21.23
N ARG A 2 6.39 -11.68 20.89
CA ARG A 2 4.97 -11.27 20.80
C ARG A 2 4.36 -11.83 19.50
N THR A 3 4.01 -13.10 19.53
CA THR A 3 3.71 -13.89 18.33
C THR A 3 2.55 -13.35 17.48
N PRO A 4 1.39 -12.94 18.03
CA PRO A 4 0.30 -12.42 17.20
C PRO A 4 0.67 -11.10 16.53
N ILE A 5 1.25 -10.17 17.30
CA ILE A 5 1.64 -8.84 16.80
C ILE A 5 2.71 -8.94 15.71
N SER A 6 3.70 -9.82 15.90
CA SER A 6 4.78 -10.01 14.93
C SER A 6 4.29 -10.67 13.65
N LEU A 7 3.40 -11.66 13.75
CA LEU A 7 2.80 -12.29 12.57
C LEU A 7 1.98 -11.29 11.77
N THR A 8 1.13 -10.51 12.44
CA THR A 8 0.32 -9.46 11.79
C THR A 8 1.20 -8.38 11.15
N LEU A 9 2.33 -8.02 11.76
CA LEU A 9 3.28 -7.08 11.18
C LEU A 9 3.82 -7.59 9.83
N PHE A 10 4.30 -8.83 9.75
CA PHE A 10 4.84 -9.40 8.51
C PHE A 10 3.77 -9.59 7.44
N LEU A 11 2.55 -10.00 7.83
CA LEU A 11 1.43 -10.14 6.90
C LEU A 11 0.98 -8.79 6.32
N ASN A 12 0.97 -7.73 7.14
CA ASN A 12 0.67 -6.38 6.67
C ASN A 12 1.78 -5.83 5.78
N ALA A 13 3.04 -6.03 6.14
CA ALA A 13 4.16 -5.59 5.31
C ALA A 13 4.20 -6.32 3.95
N ALA A 14 3.79 -7.60 3.90
CA ALA A 14 3.66 -8.37 2.67
C ALA A 14 2.43 -7.99 1.82
N SER A 15 1.40 -7.36 2.41
CA SER A 15 0.18 -7.01 1.69
C SER A 15 0.35 -5.80 0.78
N ILE A 16 1.16 -4.81 1.20
CA ILE A 16 1.44 -3.60 0.43
C ILE A 16 1.96 -3.90 -0.98
N PRO A 17 3.08 -4.64 -1.17
CA PRO A 17 3.56 -4.96 -2.51
C PRO A 17 2.56 -5.80 -3.31
N THR A 18 1.82 -6.68 -2.64
CA THR A 18 0.78 -7.51 -3.26
C THR A 18 -0.31 -6.65 -3.90
N VAL A 19 -0.80 -5.64 -3.18
CA VAL A 19 -1.75 -4.66 -3.69
C VAL A 19 -1.15 -3.85 -4.84
N VAL A 20 0.11 -3.38 -4.71
CA VAL A 20 0.77 -2.63 -5.79
C VAL A 20 0.93 -3.45 -7.07
N ILE A 21 1.30 -4.72 -6.94
CA ILE A 21 1.43 -5.66 -8.07
C ILE A 21 0.07 -5.86 -8.74
N GLU A 22 -0.97 -6.09 -7.95
CA GLU A 22 -2.33 -6.27 -8.48
C GLU A 22 -2.81 -5.01 -9.23
N ARG A 23 -2.61 -3.82 -8.65
CA ARG A 23 -2.90 -2.54 -9.32
C ARG A 23 -2.06 -2.33 -10.58
N ALA A 24 -0.81 -2.78 -10.60
CA ALA A 24 0.05 -2.71 -11.79
C ALA A 24 -0.48 -3.61 -12.91
N ILE A 25 -0.84 -4.85 -12.59
CA ILE A 25 -1.41 -5.80 -13.54
C ILE A 25 -2.73 -5.25 -14.10
N ALA A 26 -3.62 -4.73 -13.25
CA ALA A 26 -4.87 -4.11 -13.67
C ALA A 26 -4.64 -2.90 -14.59
N THR A 27 -3.58 -2.11 -14.34
CA THR A 27 -3.21 -0.95 -15.17
C THR A 27 -2.76 -1.36 -16.58
N TYR A 28 -1.84 -2.32 -16.68
CA TYR A 28 -1.22 -2.70 -17.95
C TYR A 28 -2.07 -3.68 -18.76
N PHE A 29 -2.86 -4.53 -18.10
CA PHE A 29 -3.71 -5.55 -18.72
C PHE A 29 -5.20 -5.26 -18.57
N SER A 30 -5.60 -4.00 -18.44
CA SER A 30 -6.97 -3.56 -18.19
C SER A 30 -8.02 -4.16 -19.15
N SER A 31 -7.68 -4.49 -20.39
CA SER A 31 -8.61 -5.10 -21.35
C SER A 31 -8.90 -6.58 -21.08
N ARG A 32 -7.99 -7.29 -20.42
CA ARG A 32 -8.09 -8.74 -20.16
C ARG A 32 -8.27 -9.05 -18.67
N TYR A 33 -8.00 -8.07 -17.81
CA TYR A 33 -8.04 -8.22 -16.36
C TYR A 33 -9.39 -8.72 -15.85
N GLU A 34 -10.50 -8.34 -16.48
CA GLU A 34 -11.84 -8.81 -16.12
C GLU A 34 -11.96 -10.34 -16.13
N ASN A 35 -11.28 -11.02 -17.06
CA ASN A 35 -11.38 -12.46 -17.23
C ASN A 35 -10.48 -13.26 -16.28
N PHE A 36 -9.34 -12.69 -15.85
CA PHE A 36 -8.34 -13.43 -15.06
C PHE A 36 -8.03 -12.80 -13.69
N GLY A 37 -8.56 -11.62 -13.39
CA GLY A 37 -8.21 -10.85 -12.18
C GLY A 37 -8.46 -11.62 -10.89
N LYS A 38 -9.56 -12.38 -10.82
CA LYS A 38 -9.85 -13.26 -9.68
C LYS A 38 -8.77 -14.33 -9.45
N SER A 39 -8.25 -14.92 -10.53
CA SER A 39 -7.20 -15.93 -10.44
C SER A 39 -5.89 -15.31 -9.93
N ILE A 40 -5.51 -14.15 -10.47
CA ILE A 40 -4.33 -13.40 -10.02
C ILE A 40 -4.45 -13.01 -8.55
N ALA A 41 -5.61 -12.51 -8.12
CA ALA A 41 -5.83 -12.15 -6.72
C ALA A 41 -5.62 -13.34 -5.77
N VAL A 42 -6.13 -14.53 -6.11
CA VAL A 42 -5.93 -15.74 -5.29
C VAL A 42 -4.45 -16.12 -5.21
N ILE A 43 -3.74 -16.13 -6.34
CA ILE A 43 -2.31 -16.45 -6.39
C ILE A 43 -1.52 -15.47 -5.52
N LEU A 44 -1.83 -14.18 -5.63
CA LEU A 44 -1.22 -13.10 -4.87
C LEU A 44 -1.46 -13.24 -3.36
N ILE A 45 -2.67 -13.58 -2.93
CA ILE A 45 -3.00 -13.85 -1.52
C ILE A 45 -2.20 -15.03 -0.98
N VAL A 46 -2.10 -16.13 -1.75
CA VAL A 46 -1.32 -17.31 -1.34
C VAL A 46 0.16 -16.94 -1.19
N MET A 47 0.74 -16.24 -2.17
CA MET A 47 2.12 -15.76 -2.08
C MET A 47 2.35 -14.85 -0.87
N GLN A 48 1.44 -13.92 -0.60
CA GLN A 48 1.51 -13.05 0.57
C GLN A 48 1.53 -13.84 1.88
N LEU A 49 0.65 -14.82 2.03
CA LEU A 49 0.58 -15.67 3.22
C LEU A 49 1.88 -16.47 3.38
N THR A 50 2.38 -17.08 2.30
CA THR A 50 3.64 -17.84 2.33
C THR A 50 4.83 -16.96 2.73
N ILE A 51 4.96 -15.76 2.14
CA ILE A 51 6.07 -14.84 2.46
C ILE A 51 5.96 -14.33 3.90
N GLY A 52 4.76 -13.93 4.36
CA GLY A 52 4.55 -13.40 5.70
C GLY A 52 4.75 -14.46 6.79
N ILE A 53 4.17 -15.64 6.63
CA ILE A 53 4.33 -16.76 7.58
C ILE A 53 5.78 -17.27 7.53
N GLY A 54 6.37 -17.40 6.34
CA GLY A 54 7.77 -17.81 6.19
C GLY A 54 8.73 -16.87 6.91
N SER A 55 8.55 -15.55 6.76
CA SER A 55 9.34 -14.53 7.46
C SER A 55 9.17 -14.60 8.97
N PHE A 56 7.94 -14.83 9.45
CA PHE A 56 7.67 -15.04 10.86
C PHE A 56 8.38 -16.29 11.41
N LEU A 57 8.28 -17.43 10.72
CA LEU A 57 8.93 -18.68 11.11
C LEU A 57 10.45 -18.57 11.12
N PHE A 58 11.01 -17.90 10.11
CA PHE A 58 12.44 -17.62 10.01
C PHE A 58 12.92 -16.80 11.21
N MET A 59 12.16 -15.76 11.60
CA MET A 59 12.45 -14.95 12.78
C MET A 59 12.27 -15.71 14.10
N SER A 60 11.29 -16.62 14.19
CA SER A 60 11.05 -17.41 15.40
C SER A 60 12.01 -18.60 15.58
N SER A 61 12.72 -19.02 14.53
CA SER A 61 13.58 -20.23 14.52
C SER A 61 14.66 -20.29 15.60
N ASN A 62 15.08 -19.14 16.15
CA ASN A 62 16.13 -19.06 17.18
C ASN A 62 15.58 -18.69 18.57
N PHE A 63 14.27 -18.49 18.70
CA PHE A 63 13.68 -18.28 20.01
C PHE A 63 13.64 -19.61 20.75
N LYS A 64 14.47 -19.76 21.79
CA LYS A 64 14.30 -20.81 22.79
C LYS A 64 12.99 -20.54 23.53
N LEU A 65 11.90 -21.09 23.02
CA LEU A 65 10.53 -20.90 23.52
C LEU A 65 10.35 -21.43 24.96
N PHE A 66 11.32 -22.19 25.48
CA PHE A 66 11.30 -22.90 26.75
C PHE A 66 12.43 -22.54 27.73
N ASP A 67 13.24 -21.50 27.45
CA ASP A 67 14.23 -21.06 28.46
C ASP A 67 13.51 -20.30 29.58
N SER A 68 13.77 -20.75 30.82
CA SER A 68 13.04 -20.41 32.06
C SER A 68 13.35 -18.99 32.60
N GLU A 69 14.16 -18.21 31.89
CA GLU A 69 14.41 -16.81 32.24
C GLU A 69 13.25 -15.92 31.76
N LYS A 70 12.59 -15.26 32.72
CA LYS A 70 11.53 -14.28 32.43
C LYS A 70 12.12 -13.10 31.64
N VAL A 71 12.03 -13.18 30.32
CA VAL A 71 12.44 -12.08 29.43
C VAL A 71 11.46 -10.93 29.58
N VAL A 72 11.91 -9.81 30.14
CA VAL A 72 11.09 -8.62 30.47
C VAL A 72 10.42 -8.00 29.22
N TYR A 73 10.98 -8.24 28.03
CA TYR A 73 10.39 -7.79 26.77
C TYR A 73 10.71 -8.75 25.62
N CYS A 74 9.65 -9.26 24.99
CA CYS A 74 9.71 -10.19 23.86
C CYS A 74 9.86 -9.43 22.52
N SER A 75 10.97 -8.71 22.35
CA SER A 75 11.32 -8.04 21.08
C SER A 75 11.66 -9.07 20.01
N THR A 76 11.17 -8.87 18.79
CA THR A 76 11.60 -9.64 17.61
C THR A 76 13.05 -9.33 17.22
N ALA A 77 13.56 -8.15 17.61
CA ALA A 77 14.95 -7.74 17.42
C ALA A 77 15.69 -7.66 18.77
N ASN A 78 16.69 -8.52 18.96
CA ASN A 78 17.65 -8.48 20.08
C ASN A 78 19.09 -8.37 19.53
N LYS A 79 20.08 -8.14 20.39
CA LYS A 79 21.50 -8.01 19.95
C LYS A 79 22.01 -9.27 19.25
N GLU A 80 21.55 -10.45 19.67
CA GLU A 80 21.97 -11.75 19.12
C GLU A 80 21.42 -12.03 17.70
N ASN A 81 20.19 -11.59 17.43
CA ASN A 81 19.50 -11.71 16.15
C ASN A 81 19.47 -10.39 15.37
N ALA A 82 20.34 -9.43 15.70
CA ALA A 82 20.35 -8.10 15.12
C ALA A 82 20.54 -8.15 13.60
N LEU A 83 21.46 -8.99 13.11
CA LEU A 83 21.72 -9.17 11.68
C LEU A 83 20.50 -9.75 10.94
N LYS A 84 19.87 -10.80 11.50
CA LYS A 84 18.66 -11.42 10.93
C LYS A 84 17.49 -10.43 10.89
N SER A 85 17.31 -9.69 11.98
CA SER A 85 16.26 -8.68 12.12
C SER A 85 16.46 -7.53 11.13
N ALA A 86 17.70 -7.03 11.01
CA ALA A 86 18.05 -5.98 10.05
C ALA A 86 17.82 -6.43 8.61
N ALA A 87 18.17 -7.67 8.26
CA ALA A 87 17.94 -8.21 6.92
C ALA A 87 16.45 -8.30 6.57
N VAL A 88 15.63 -8.91 7.45
CA VAL A 88 14.19 -9.09 7.20
C VAL A 88 13.46 -7.74 7.20
N LEU A 89 13.70 -6.90 8.22
CA LEU A 89 13.05 -5.59 8.30
C LEU A 89 13.51 -4.66 7.19
N GLY A 90 14.80 -4.68 6.83
CA GLY A 90 15.34 -3.91 5.71
C GLY A 90 14.78 -4.34 4.35
N PHE A 91 14.56 -5.64 4.15
CA PHE A 91 13.87 -6.16 2.96
C PHE A 91 12.46 -5.59 2.84
N TYR A 92 11.65 -5.67 3.90
CA TYR A 92 10.30 -5.10 3.90
C TYR A 92 10.30 -3.58 3.73
N ALA A 93 11.23 -2.86 4.35
CA ALA A 93 11.37 -1.42 4.20
C ALA A 93 11.68 -1.01 2.74
N THR A 94 12.57 -1.76 2.09
CA THR A 94 12.97 -1.50 0.71
C THR A 94 11.79 -1.72 -0.22
N ILE A 95 11.07 -2.83 -0.05
CA ILE A 95 9.88 -3.14 -0.85
C ILE A 95 8.79 -2.10 -0.63
N ASP A 96 8.52 -1.71 0.62
CA ASP A 96 7.52 -0.70 0.95
C ASP A 96 7.85 0.65 0.31
N CYS A 97 9.11 1.07 0.35
CA CYS A 97 9.57 2.28 -0.33
C CYS A 97 9.37 2.20 -1.85
N ILE A 98 9.72 1.08 -2.49
CA ILE A 98 9.47 0.86 -3.92
C ILE A 98 7.97 0.90 -4.22
N SER A 99 7.14 0.27 -3.39
CA SER A 99 5.68 0.28 -3.51
C SER A 99 5.10 1.69 -3.40
N ALA A 100 5.55 2.48 -2.42
CA ALA A 100 5.15 3.86 -2.21
C ALA A 100 5.49 4.76 -3.40
N LEU A 101 6.63 4.54 -4.06
CA LEU A 101 7.04 5.28 -5.26
C LEU A 101 6.30 4.81 -6.53
N THR A 102 5.98 3.53 -6.62
CA THR A 102 5.27 2.95 -7.77
C THR A 102 3.82 3.43 -7.84
N PHE A 103 3.19 3.65 -6.68
CA PHE A 103 1.78 4.00 -6.59
C PHE A 103 1.40 5.31 -7.33
N PRO A 104 2.10 6.44 -7.11
CA PRO A 104 1.88 7.67 -7.87
C PRO A 104 2.17 7.51 -9.37
N VAL A 105 3.16 6.71 -9.74
CA VAL A 105 3.50 6.43 -11.15
C VAL A 105 2.33 5.72 -11.83
N LEU A 106 1.77 4.68 -11.20
CA LEU A 106 0.60 3.98 -11.73
C LEU A 106 -0.61 4.91 -11.84
N PHE A 107 -0.82 5.79 -10.87
CA PHE A 107 -1.88 6.79 -10.93
C PHE A 107 -1.74 7.72 -12.14
N CYS A 108 -0.53 8.24 -12.39
CA CYS A 108 -0.23 9.07 -13.55
C CYS A 108 -0.45 8.31 -14.88
N ILE A 109 -0.03 7.05 -14.96
CA ILE A 109 -0.23 6.21 -16.15
C ILE A 109 -1.72 5.99 -16.44
N ASN A 110 -2.51 5.62 -15.43
CA ASN A 110 -3.95 5.42 -15.61
C ASN A 110 -4.67 6.70 -16.03
N LYS A 111 -4.31 7.85 -15.46
CA LYS A 111 -4.86 9.16 -15.86
C LYS A 111 -4.52 9.50 -17.32
N ARG A 112 -3.32 9.14 -17.77
CA ARG A 112 -2.91 9.29 -19.18
C ARG A 112 -3.70 8.37 -20.10
N PHE A 113 -3.90 7.11 -19.72
CA PHE A 113 -4.72 6.18 -20.50
C PHE A 113 -6.18 6.61 -20.58
N HIS A 114 -6.75 7.11 -19.48
CA HIS A 114 -8.11 7.65 -19.46
C HIS A 114 -8.29 8.81 -20.47
N ARG A 115 -7.28 9.70 -20.61
CA ARG A 115 -7.31 10.80 -21.58
C ARG A 115 -7.13 10.35 -23.03
N ASN A 116 -6.23 9.42 -23.30
CA ASN A 116 -5.83 9.07 -24.67
C ASN A 116 -6.77 8.07 -25.37
N LYS A 117 -7.60 7.32 -24.63
CA LYS A 117 -8.39 6.19 -25.15
C LYS A 117 -9.90 6.47 -25.18
N ILE A 118 -10.30 7.54 -25.85
CA ILE A 118 -11.71 7.96 -26.00
C ILE A 118 -12.54 6.93 -26.79
N HIS A 119 -11.93 6.16 -27.71
CA HIS A 119 -12.62 5.21 -28.62
C HIS A 119 -12.57 3.72 -28.20
N VAL A 120 -12.28 3.40 -26.94
CA VAL A 120 -12.03 2.01 -26.52
C VAL A 120 -13.26 1.38 -25.85
N ASN A 121 -13.39 0.06 -26.02
CA ASN A 121 -14.46 -0.80 -25.52
C ASN A 121 -14.89 -0.47 -24.08
N LEU A 122 -16.20 -0.54 -23.79
CA LEU A 122 -16.78 -0.08 -22.50
C LEU A 122 -16.10 -0.73 -21.28
N SER A 123 -15.86 -2.04 -21.32
CA SER A 123 -15.18 -2.79 -20.26
C SER A 123 -13.79 -2.21 -19.94
N HIS A 124 -12.99 -1.87 -20.96
CA HIS A 124 -11.66 -1.31 -20.75
C HIS A 124 -11.71 0.10 -20.13
N ARG A 125 -12.72 0.92 -20.46
CA ARG A 125 -12.91 2.23 -19.78
C ARG A 125 -13.35 2.06 -18.34
N TYR A 126 -14.27 1.13 -18.08
CA TYR A 126 -14.70 0.79 -16.73
C TYR A 126 -13.50 0.37 -15.86
N GLN A 127 -12.67 -0.57 -16.35
CA GLN A 127 -11.49 -1.05 -15.65
C GLN A 127 -10.48 0.07 -15.33
N ILE A 128 -10.23 1.00 -16.26
CA ILE A 128 -9.34 2.14 -16.00
C ILE A 128 -9.94 3.08 -14.95
N THR A 129 -11.24 3.40 -15.04
CA THR A 129 -11.91 4.29 -14.09
C THR A 129 -11.94 3.68 -12.68
N GLU A 130 -12.25 2.38 -12.58
CA GLU A 130 -12.19 1.62 -11.34
C GLU A 130 -10.78 1.66 -10.75
N ASN A 131 -9.76 1.45 -11.58
CA ASN A 131 -8.37 1.46 -11.12
C ASN A 131 -7.93 2.85 -10.64
N ILE A 132 -8.35 3.95 -11.30
CA ILE A 132 -8.10 5.32 -10.84
C ILE A 132 -8.73 5.56 -9.46
N SER A 133 -10.00 5.19 -9.31
CA SER A 133 -10.75 5.32 -8.04
C SER A 133 -10.10 4.51 -6.91
N SER A 134 -9.71 3.27 -7.22
CA SER A 134 -9.03 2.38 -6.28
C SER A 134 -7.65 2.93 -5.88
N LEU A 135 -6.85 3.43 -6.84
CA LEU A 135 -5.57 4.06 -6.55
C LEU A 135 -5.74 5.33 -5.69
N GLN A 136 -6.76 6.17 -5.95
CA GLN A 136 -7.01 7.33 -5.08
C GLN A 136 -7.36 6.92 -3.64
N THR A 137 -8.07 5.81 -3.49
CA THR A 137 -8.48 5.30 -2.18
C THR A 137 -7.31 4.71 -1.40
N LEU A 138 -6.46 3.93 -2.07
CA LEU A 138 -5.35 3.20 -1.46
C LEU A 138 -4.08 4.04 -1.29
N SER A 139 -3.88 5.07 -2.10
CA SER A 139 -2.68 5.92 -2.03
C SER A 139 -2.42 6.55 -0.66
N PRO A 140 -3.38 7.20 0.03
CA PRO A 140 -3.13 7.76 1.35
C PRO A 140 -2.79 6.68 2.37
N ILE A 141 -3.43 5.51 2.27
CA ILE A 141 -3.20 4.37 3.17
C ILE A 141 -1.76 3.87 3.06
N VAL A 142 -1.29 3.63 1.84
CA VAL A 142 0.10 3.19 1.58
C VAL A 142 1.08 4.25 2.08
N ALA A 143 0.83 5.53 1.80
CA ALA A 143 1.68 6.62 2.28
C ALA A 143 1.76 6.69 3.81
N PHE A 144 0.62 6.57 4.52
CA PHE A 144 0.61 6.53 5.99
C PHE A 144 1.36 5.32 6.53
N HIS A 145 1.17 4.15 5.92
CA HIS A 145 1.89 2.94 6.29
C HIS A 145 3.40 3.13 6.17
N SER A 146 3.87 3.63 5.01
CA SER A 146 5.28 3.88 4.75
C SER A 146 5.91 4.89 5.71
N VAL A 147 5.19 5.97 6.04
CA VAL A 147 5.66 6.95 7.03
C VAL A 147 5.81 6.31 8.41
N PHE A 148 4.82 5.57 8.89
CA PHE A 148 4.88 4.91 10.20
C PHE A 148 5.96 3.82 10.26
N LEU A 149 6.12 3.06 9.17
CA LEU A 149 7.17 2.06 9.05
C LEU A 149 8.56 2.72 9.08
N ALA A 150 8.74 3.81 8.32
CA ALA A 150 9.99 4.56 8.30
C ALA A 150 10.34 5.14 9.67
N LEU A 151 9.35 5.68 10.42
CA LEU A 151 9.55 6.17 11.79
C LEU A 151 10.00 5.04 12.74
N TYR A 152 9.32 3.88 12.68
CA TYR A 152 9.67 2.73 13.50
C TYR A 152 11.07 2.19 13.20
N LEU A 153 11.42 2.03 11.92
CA LEU A 153 12.74 1.56 11.50
C LEU A 153 13.84 2.57 11.78
N GLY A 154 13.56 3.86 11.59
CA GLY A 154 14.49 4.94 11.93
C GLY A 154 14.80 4.97 13.43
N ALA A 155 13.78 4.80 14.28
CA ALA A 155 13.97 4.68 15.72
C ALA A 155 14.78 3.44 16.12
N LEU A 156 14.52 2.30 15.48
CA LEU A 156 15.28 1.07 15.68
C LEU A 156 16.75 1.23 15.24
N PHE A 157 16.99 1.86 14.09
CA PHE A 157 18.34 2.13 13.59
C PHE A 157 19.10 3.10 14.50
N MET A 158 18.46 4.20 14.94
CA MET A 158 19.08 5.13 15.89
C MET A 158 19.52 4.45 17.18
N TYR A 159 18.75 3.51 17.70
CA TYR A 159 19.14 2.74 18.88
C TYR A 159 20.45 1.99 18.68
N PHE A 160 20.63 1.32 17.54
CA PHE A 160 21.85 0.57 17.24
C PHE A 160 23.02 1.45 16.81
N ALA A 161 22.76 2.57 16.11
CA ALA A 161 23.80 3.44 15.57
C ALA A 161 24.42 4.35 16.63
N ILE A 162 23.64 4.78 17.63
CA ILE A 162 24.07 5.75 18.65
C ILE A 162 24.55 5.04 19.95
N ASP A 163 24.53 3.70 19.98
CA ASP A 163 24.88 2.86 21.14
C ASP A 163 24.24 3.37 22.45
N PHE A 164 22.94 3.70 22.38
CA PHE A 164 22.19 4.13 23.56
C PHE A 164 22.22 3.03 24.63
N LYS A 165 22.77 3.36 25.81
CA LYS A 165 22.79 2.48 26.99
C LYS A 165 21.44 2.45 27.69
N PHE A 166 20.38 2.03 26.98
CA PHE A 166 19.09 1.81 27.62
C PHE A 166 19.07 0.52 28.44
N SER A 167 18.47 0.58 29.63
CA SER A 167 18.03 -0.64 30.29
C SER A 167 17.00 -1.37 29.41
N PRO A 168 16.84 -2.70 29.54
CA PRO A 168 15.85 -3.45 28.77
C PRO A 168 14.42 -2.89 28.86
N LYS A 169 14.06 -2.30 30.02
CA LYS A 169 12.76 -1.64 30.24
C LYS A 169 12.64 -0.33 29.45
N GLN A 170 13.67 0.51 29.46
CA GLN A 170 13.68 1.77 28.71
C GLN A 170 13.66 1.52 27.20
N PHE A 171 14.40 0.50 26.73
CA PHE A 171 14.38 0.10 25.33
C PHE A 171 12.99 -0.37 24.89
N ALA A 172 12.30 -1.16 25.71
CA ALA A 172 10.93 -1.57 25.46
C ALA A 172 9.97 -0.38 25.38
N ILE A 173 10.00 0.52 26.36
CA ILE A 173 9.15 1.73 26.38
C ILE A 173 9.41 2.60 25.14
N TYR A 174 10.67 2.78 24.77
CA TYR A 174 11.06 3.52 23.57
C TYR A 174 10.48 2.90 22.30
N LEU A 175 10.67 1.59 22.07
CA LEU A 175 10.11 0.93 20.89
C LEU A 175 8.59 0.96 20.85
N GLU A 176 7.91 0.71 21.97
CA GLU A 176 6.44 0.79 22.04
C GLU A 176 5.94 2.20 21.73
N SER A 177 6.65 3.24 22.16
CA SER A 177 6.25 4.63 21.91
C SER A 177 6.30 5.01 20.42
N VAL A 178 7.13 4.33 19.62
CA VAL A 178 7.26 4.57 18.17
C VAL A 178 6.47 3.54 17.35
N GLN A 179 6.02 2.44 17.96
CA GLN A 179 5.26 1.40 17.27
C GLN A 179 3.80 1.83 17.04
N LEU A 180 3.58 2.62 15.98
CA LEU A 180 2.27 3.13 15.57
C LEU A 180 1.40 2.12 14.79
N THR A 181 1.88 0.87 14.61
CA THR A 181 1.16 -0.19 13.88
C THR A 181 -0.27 -0.45 14.38
N PRO A 182 -0.55 -0.45 15.70
CA PRO A 182 -1.92 -0.63 16.20
C PRO A 182 -2.85 0.51 15.80
N LEU A 183 -2.35 1.75 15.79
CA LEU A 183 -3.12 2.92 15.34
C LEU A 183 -3.43 2.82 13.85
N TYR A 184 -2.46 2.43 13.02
CA TYR A 184 -2.68 2.15 11.60
C TYR A 184 -3.80 1.13 11.39
N ALA A 185 -3.75 -0.02 12.09
CA ALA A 185 -4.75 -1.07 11.97
C ALA A 185 -6.18 -0.62 12.35
N LEU A 186 -6.31 0.26 13.35
CA LEU A 186 -7.60 0.83 13.76
C LEU A 186 -8.12 1.89 12.79
N THR A 187 -7.23 2.72 12.25
CA THR A 187 -7.61 3.81 11.32
C THR A 187 -7.91 3.30 9.91
N LEU A 188 -7.37 2.14 9.51
CA LEU A 188 -7.46 1.61 8.15
C LEU A 188 -8.91 1.40 7.66
N PRO A 189 -9.81 0.73 8.40
CA PRO A 189 -11.19 0.53 7.94
C PRO A 189 -11.96 1.85 7.83
N ILE A 190 -11.74 2.76 8.78
CA ILE A 190 -12.38 4.08 8.80
C ILE A 190 -11.92 4.90 7.59
N ALA A 191 -10.62 4.89 7.30
CA ALA A 191 -10.04 5.59 6.16
C ALA A 191 -10.60 5.03 4.84
N ILE A 192 -10.65 3.71 4.67
CA ILE A 192 -11.22 3.07 3.46
C ILE A 192 -12.67 3.50 3.25
N VAL A 193 -13.53 3.36 4.27
CA VAL A 193 -14.95 3.71 4.15
C VAL A 193 -15.14 5.19 3.84
N TRP A 194 -14.37 6.07 4.50
CA TRP A 194 -14.47 7.51 4.29
C TRP A 194 -14.01 7.92 2.90
N THR A 195 -12.88 7.39 2.43
CA THR A 195 -12.34 7.71 1.10
C THR A 195 -13.23 7.13 0.00
N GLU A 196 -13.74 5.91 0.14
CA GLU A 196 -14.70 5.34 -0.82
C GLU A 196 -15.98 6.18 -0.90
N LYS A 197 -16.50 6.65 0.24
CA LYS A 197 -17.68 7.53 0.27
C LYS A 197 -17.41 8.85 -0.42
N HIS A 198 -16.23 9.43 -0.19
CA HIS A 198 -15.82 10.69 -0.82
C HIS A 198 -15.68 10.54 -2.35
N VAL A 199 -15.04 9.46 -2.81
CA VAL A 199 -14.90 9.18 -4.24
C VAL A 199 -16.26 8.93 -4.91
N ARG A 200 -17.13 8.12 -4.28
CA ARG A 200 -18.50 7.89 -4.78
C ARG A 200 -19.30 9.19 -4.91
N LYS A 201 -19.25 10.05 -3.89
CA LYS A 201 -19.93 11.36 -3.90
C LYS A 201 -19.40 12.24 -5.04
N THR A 202 -18.08 12.30 -5.22
CA THR A 202 -17.44 13.07 -6.30
C THR A 202 -17.86 12.58 -7.68
N ILE A 203 -17.94 11.26 -7.88
CA ILE A 203 -18.40 10.66 -9.14
C ILE A 203 -19.87 11.02 -9.39
N GLN A 204 -20.73 10.91 -8.38
CA GLN A 204 -22.15 11.24 -8.49
C GLN A 204 -22.37 12.72 -8.84
N GLU A 205 -21.68 13.63 -8.16
CA GLU A 205 -21.75 15.08 -8.45
C GLU A 205 -21.27 15.41 -9.87
N ASN A 206 -20.20 14.76 -10.34
CA ASN A 206 -19.72 14.95 -11.71
C ASN A 206 -20.73 14.43 -12.76
N CYS A 207 -21.36 13.28 -12.50
CA CYS A 207 -22.43 12.77 -13.37
C CYS A 207 -23.64 13.71 -13.38
N GLN A 208 -24.05 14.21 -12.22
CA GLN A 208 -25.18 15.13 -12.12
C GLN A 208 -24.91 16.43 -12.87
N LYS A 209 -23.72 17.04 -12.69
CA LYS A 209 -23.28 18.21 -13.48
C LYS A 209 -23.29 17.94 -14.98
N ALA A 210 -22.92 16.73 -15.41
CA ALA A 210 -22.93 16.37 -16.82
C ALA A 210 -24.36 16.23 -17.40
N ILE A 211 -25.32 15.79 -16.59
CA ILE A 211 -26.74 15.70 -16.96
C ILE A 211 -27.42 17.08 -16.95
N GLU A 212 -27.00 17.96 -16.04
CA GLU A 212 -27.51 19.33 -15.90
C GLU A 212 -26.95 20.30 -16.98
N LEU A 213 -25.92 19.90 -17.74
CA LEU A 213 -25.44 20.67 -18.89
C LEU A 213 -26.56 20.79 -19.93
N THR A 214 -26.98 22.03 -20.22
CA THR A 214 -27.95 22.32 -21.29
C THR A 214 -27.34 22.07 -22.67
N GLY A 215 -28.18 21.81 -23.69
CA GLY A 215 -27.74 21.29 -25.00
C GLY A 215 -26.63 22.07 -25.73
N SER A 216 -26.54 23.39 -25.53
CA SER A 216 -25.45 24.22 -26.10
C SER A 216 -24.13 24.06 -25.33
N GLU A 217 -24.20 23.87 -24.02
CA GLU A 217 -23.07 23.75 -23.10
C GLU A 217 -22.46 22.34 -23.16
N ALA A 218 -23.32 21.32 -23.24
CA ALA A 218 -22.92 19.93 -23.51
C ALA A 218 -22.27 19.79 -24.89
N ALA A 219 -22.79 20.46 -25.92
CA ALA A 219 -22.19 20.47 -27.25
C ALA A 219 -20.79 21.11 -27.25
N ASN A 220 -20.62 22.29 -26.64
CA ASN A 220 -19.31 22.94 -26.51
C ASN A 220 -18.30 22.09 -25.72
N HIS A 221 -18.74 21.41 -24.65
CA HIS A 221 -17.88 20.53 -23.88
C HIS A 221 -17.49 19.25 -24.66
N TYR A 222 -18.36 18.78 -25.55
CA TYR A 222 -18.04 17.70 -26.47
C TYR A 222 -16.99 18.14 -27.49
N PHE A 223 -17.19 19.27 -28.17
CA PHE A 223 -16.27 19.76 -29.21
C PHE A 223 -14.88 20.14 -28.67
N THR A 224 -14.77 20.70 -27.47
CA THR A 224 -13.48 21.01 -26.83
C THR A 224 -12.64 19.78 -26.47
N ILE A 225 -13.27 18.60 -26.28
CA ILE A 225 -12.53 17.34 -26.11
C ILE A 225 -11.89 16.89 -27.44
N PHE A 226 -12.48 17.26 -28.58
CA PHE A 226 -11.98 16.93 -29.92
C PHE A 226 -11.04 17.99 -30.52
N GLU A 227 -11.08 19.22 -30.02
CA GLU A 227 -10.16 20.30 -30.36
C GLU A 227 -9.04 20.38 -29.32
N THR A 228 -7.99 19.55 -29.30
CA THR A 228 -6.62 19.87 -29.77
C THR A 228 -5.59 18.85 -29.22
N PRO A 229 -4.41 18.66 -29.87
CA PRO A 229 -3.75 19.58 -30.80
C PRO A 229 -3.65 19.09 -32.25
N LYS A 230 -4.06 19.96 -33.19
CA LYS A 230 -3.41 20.06 -34.49
C LYS A 230 -1.91 20.23 -34.24
N GLY A 231 -1.11 19.43 -34.96
CA GLY A 231 0.32 19.33 -34.79
C GLY A 231 1.03 20.68 -34.70
N LYS A 232 2.02 20.75 -33.81
CA LYS A 232 3.11 21.70 -33.93
C LYS A 232 3.87 21.36 -35.20
N ASN A 233 3.56 22.07 -36.30
CA ASN A 233 4.52 22.29 -37.37
C ASN A 233 5.25 23.59 -37.03
N GLY A 234 6.53 23.46 -36.74
CA GLY A 234 7.49 24.51 -36.42
C GLY A 234 8.84 23.86 -36.20
#